data_AF-A0A368D566-F1
#
_entry.id   AF-A0A368D566-F1
#
_cell.length_a   1.000
_cell.length_b   1.000
_cell.length_c   1.000
_cell.angle_alpha   90.00
_cell.angle_beta   90.00
_cell.angle_gamma   90.00
#
_symmetry.space_group_name_H-M   'P 1'
#
loop_
_entity.id
_entity.type
_entity.pdbx_description
1 polymer ?
#
loop_
_entity_poly.entity_id
_entity_poly.type
_entity_poly.pdbx_seq_one_letter_code
_entity_poly.pdbx_strand_id
1 'polypeptide(L)'
;MINLIGTYECKADVKGRLMLPVTLKRQLGDQINESFILKRSVFQPCLELHPYGEWKLTMDKVNKLNRFLKKNNDFIRMYTAGVRLVDLDSSGRILIPKDLLKSHFSKNNVVLTSAINMIEIWDKESYEKVINSSDIDFADLSEQVMGNQENNVS
;
A
#
# COMPACT_ATOMS: atom_id res chain seq x y z
N MET A 1 1.92 -2.27 -16.45
CA MET A 1 2.13 -1.43 -15.26
C MET A 1 0.82 -0.71 -15.01
N ILE A 2 0.19 -0.96 -13.88
CA ILE A 2 -1.09 -0.35 -13.51
C ILE A 2 -0.82 1.03 -12.96
N ASN A 3 -1.73 1.94 -13.25
CA ASN A 3 -1.79 3.24 -12.61
C ASN A 3 -3.15 3.38 -11.95
N LEU A 4 -3.16 3.25 -10.62
CA LEU A 4 -4.34 3.36 -9.77
C LEU A 4 -4.49 4.80 -9.30
N ILE A 5 -5.71 5.31 -9.38
CA ILE A 5 -6.06 6.68 -9.01
C ILE A 5 -7.31 6.66 -8.13
N GLY A 6 -7.26 7.49 -7.09
CA GLY A 6 -8.41 7.83 -6.25
C GLY A 6 -8.22 7.48 -4.78
N THR A 7 -9.03 8.15 -3.96
CA THR A 7 -9.12 7.97 -2.51
C THR A 7 -10.59 7.72 -2.16
N TYR A 8 -10.85 6.72 -1.33
CA TYR A 8 -12.18 6.22 -1.05
C TYR A 8 -12.36 5.95 0.43
N GLU A 9 -13.38 6.55 1.03
CA GLU A 9 -13.81 6.19 2.38
C GLU A 9 -14.65 4.91 2.34
N CYS A 10 -14.27 3.96 3.19
CA CYS A 10 -14.86 2.64 3.29
C CYS A 10 -15.15 2.31 4.76
N LYS A 11 -15.95 1.25 4.96
CA LYS A 11 -16.12 0.64 6.28
C LYS A 11 -15.70 -0.83 6.24
N ALA A 12 -14.87 -1.21 7.21
CA ALA A 12 -14.61 -2.63 7.46
C ALA A 12 -15.83 -3.24 8.17
N ASP A 13 -16.21 -4.45 7.79
CA ASP A 13 -17.25 -5.18 8.51
C ASP A 13 -16.72 -5.77 9.84
N VAL A 14 -17.62 -6.37 10.63
CA VAL A 14 -17.30 -6.95 11.95
C VAL A 14 -16.20 -8.03 11.87
N LYS A 15 -15.98 -8.64 10.71
CA LYS A 15 -14.97 -9.67 10.48
C LYS A 15 -13.66 -9.09 9.92
N GLY A 16 -13.57 -7.79 9.70
CA GLY A 16 -12.42 -7.13 9.08
C GLY A 16 -12.39 -7.24 7.56
N ARG A 17 -13.54 -7.50 6.91
CA ARG A 17 -13.63 -7.52 5.45
C ARG A 17 -13.88 -6.12 4.90
N LEU A 18 -13.13 -5.75 3.88
CA LEU A 18 -13.23 -4.49 3.16
C LEU A 18 -13.67 -4.71 1.73
N MET A 19 -14.71 -4.00 1.32
CA MET A 19 -15.14 -3.99 -0.07
C MET A 19 -14.21 -3.11 -0.88
N LEU A 20 -13.68 -3.65 -1.97
CA LEU A 20 -12.89 -2.84 -2.89
C LEU A 20 -13.83 -1.95 -3.74
N PRO A 21 -13.59 -0.62 -3.81
CA PRO A 21 -14.38 0.31 -4.62
C PRO A 21 -14.49 -0.13 -6.07
N VAL A 22 -15.67 0.04 -6.67
CA VAL A 22 -15.94 -0.38 -8.06
C VAL A 22 -14.98 0.29 -9.05
N THR A 23 -14.63 1.55 -8.83
CA THR A 23 -13.66 2.28 -9.67
C THR A 23 -12.27 1.67 -9.60
N LEU A 24 -11.81 1.21 -8.43
CA LEU A 24 -10.53 0.51 -8.29
C LEU A 24 -10.57 -0.87 -8.96
N LYS A 25 -11.67 -1.62 -8.77
CA LYS A 25 -11.90 -2.90 -9.47
C LYS A 25 -11.76 -2.75 -10.99
N ARG A 26 -12.36 -1.69 -11.55
CA ARG A 26 -12.27 -1.38 -12.99
C ARG A 26 -10.84 -1.04 -13.43
N GLN A 27 -10.11 -0.26 -12.63
CA GLN A 27 -8.72 0.11 -12.93
C GLN A 27 -7.75 -1.07 -12.86
N LEU A 28 -8.01 -2.04 -11.97
CA LEU A 28 -7.22 -3.27 -11.85
C LEU A 28 -7.40 -4.21 -13.04
N GLY A 29 -8.51 -4.12 -13.77
CA GLY A 29 -8.78 -4.96 -14.95
C GLY A 29 -8.62 -6.44 -14.62
N ASP A 30 -7.86 -7.16 -15.44
CA ASP A 30 -7.66 -8.62 -15.28
C ASP A 30 -6.95 -9.01 -13.98
N GLN A 31 -6.17 -8.10 -13.39
CA GLN A 31 -5.46 -8.36 -12.15
C GLN A 31 -6.37 -8.47 -10.92
N ILE A 32 -7.63 -8.06 -11.06
CA ILE A 32 -8.63 -8.31 -10.02
C ILE A 32 -8.83 -9.82 -9.75
N ASN A 33 -8.49 -10.66 -10.73
CA ASN A 33 -8.57 -12.11 -10.64
C ASN A 33 -7.29 -12.75 -10.10
N GLU A 34 -6.23 -11.98 -9.90
CA GLU A 34 -5.02 -12.42 -9.23
C GLU A 34 -5.18 -12.31 -7.71
N SER A 35 -4.33 -13.03 -6.98
CA SER A 35 -4.14 -12.77 -5.57
C SER A 35 -3.51 -11.39 -5.34
N PHE A 36 -3.67 -10.88 -4.13
CA PHE A 36 -3.05 -9.65 -3.67
C PHE A 36 -2.06 -9.95 -2.55
N ILE A 37 -1.12 -9.04 -2.38
CA ILE A 37 -0.16 -9.06 -1.30
C ILE A 37 -0.51 -7.95 -0.32
N LEU A 38 -0.86 -8.34 0.89
CA LEU A 38 -1.10 -7.43 2.01
C LEU A 38 0.15 -7.37 2.88
N LYS A 39 0.68 -6.17 3.12
CA LYS A 39 1.83 -5.95 4.00
C LYS A 39 1.69 -4.67 4.80
N ARG A 40 2.61 -4.45 5.75
CA ARG A 40 2.72 -3.18 6.48
C ARG A 40 3.49 -2.16 5.64
N SER A 41 3.12 -0.88 5.71
CA SER A 41 3.91 0.18 5.11
C SER A 41 5.23 0.38 5.84
N VAL A 42 6.25 0.80 5.09
CA VAL A 42 7.61 1.06 5.63
C VAL A 42 7.66 2.41 6.35
N PHE A 43 6.99 3.41 5.79
CA PHE A 43 7.12 4.80 6.23
C PHE A 43 5.89 5.30 6.97
N GLN A 44 4.77 4.59 6.86
CA GLN A 44 3.48 5.05 7.33
C GLN A 44 2.76 4.00 8.18
N PRO A 45 1.88 4.40 9.12
CA PRO A 45 1.13 3.49 9.97
C PRO A 45 -0.10 2.90 9.24
N CYS A 46 0.11 2.38 8.03
CA CYS A 46 -0.94 1.83 7.18
C CYS A 46 -0.57 0.45 6.64
N LEU A 47 -1.53 -0.24 6.04
CA LEU A 47 -1.26 -1.44 5.25
C LEU A 47 -1.18 -1.08 3.78
N GLU A 48 -0.41 -1.85 3.03
CA GLU A 48 -0.34 -1.77 1.58
C GLU A 48 -0.89 -3.05 0.97
N LEU A 49 -1.68 -2.90 -0.07
CA LEU A 49 -2.26 -3.96 -0.87
C LEU A 49 -1.74 -3.84 -2.31
N HIS A 50 -0.95 -4.83 -2.70
CA HIS A 50 -0.30 -4.88 -4.00
C HIS A 50 -0.94 -5.97 -4.86
N PRO A 51 -1.27 -5.69 -6.14
CA PRO A 51 -1.47 -6.77 -7.11
C PRO A 51 -0.24 -7.67 -7.14
N TYR A 52 -0.43 -8.99 -7.23
CA TYR A 52 0.68 -9.95 -7.14
C TYR A 52 1.77 -9.68 -8.20
N GLY A 53 1.38 -9.34 -9.43
CA GLY A 53 2.32 -8.95 -10.48
C GLY A 53 3.24 -7.79 -10.10
N GLU A 54 2.72 -6.73 -9.49
CA GLU A 54 3.51 -5.55 -9.07
C GLU A 54 4.41 -5.86 -7.87
N TRP A 55 3.92 -6.67 -6.93
CA TRP A 55 4.74 -7.17 -5.82
C TRP A 55 5.93 -8.00 -6.32
N LYS A 56 5.69 -8.89 -7.31
CA LYS A 56 6.74 -9.71 -7.91
C LYS A 56 7.85 -8.86 -8.51
N LEU A 57 7.51 -7.80 -9.26
CA LEU A 57 8.51 -6.87 -9.82
C LEU A 57 9.36 -6.20 -8.72
N THR A 58 8.75 -5.88 -7.59
CA THR A 58 9.46 -5.33 -6.42
C THR A 58 10.38 -6.37 -5.80
N MET A 59 9.91 -7.62 -5.63
CA MET A 59 10.71 -8.72 -5.09
C MET A 59 11.85 -9.15 -5.98
N ASP A 60 11.72 -9.04 -7.29
CA ASP A 60 12.83 -9.30 -8.21
C ASP A 60 13.98 -8.29 -8.01
N LYS A 61 13.69 -7.05 -7.59
CA LYS A 61 14.72 -6.08 -7.21
C LYS A 61 15.32 -6.41 -5.85
N VAL A 62 14.49 -6.73 -4.86
CA VAL A 62 14.94 -7.07 -3.49
C VAL A 62 15.80 -8.35 -3.49
N ASN A 63 15.48 -9.32 -4.33
CA ASN A 63 16.24 -10.56 -4.49
C ASN A 63 17.66 -10.36 -5.06
N LYS A 64 17.94 -9.21 -5.70
CA LYS A 64 19.28 -8.86 -6.21
C LYS A 64 20.20 -8.29 -5.13
N LEU A 65 19.70 -8.05 -3.92
CA LEU A 65 20.52 -7.51 -2.84
C LEU A 65 21.55 -8.54 -2.36
N ASN A 66 22.80 -8.11 -2.19
CA ASN A 66 23.89 -8.95 -1.70
C ASN A 66 23.60 -9.46 -0.27
N ARG A 67 23.40 -10.77 -0.11
CA ARG A 67 23.09 -11.45 1.16
C ARG A 67 24.28 -11.57 2.11
N PHE A 68 25.51 -11.22 1.70
CA PHE A 68 26.67 -11.16 2.61
C PHE A 68 26.76 -9.83 3.37
N LEU A 69 25.98 -8.82 2.98
CA LEU A 69 25.88 -7.57 3.72
C LEU A 69 24.77 -7.67 4.76
N LYS A 70 25.11 -7.60 6.05
CA LYS A 70 24.14 -7.70 7.17
C LYS A 70 22.95 -6.76 6.99
N LYS A 71 23.20 -5.49 6.61
CA LYS A 71 22.16 -4.48 6.37
C LYS A 71 21.10 -4.92 5.36
N ASN A 72 21.49 -5.67 4.32
CA ASN A 72 20.56 -6.15 3.30
C ASN A 72 19.67 -7.27 3.85
N ASN A 73 20.22 -8.18 4.67
CA ASN A 73 19.41 -9.22 5.31
C ASN A 73 18.42 -8.63 6.32
N ASP A 74 18.86 -7.64 7.10
CA ASP A 74 17.98 -6.94 8.04
C ASP A 74 16.85 -6.23 7.29
N PHE A 75 17.17 -5.51 6.21
CA PHE A 75 16.18 -4.90 5.33
C PHE A 75 15.20 -5.92 4.76
N ILE A 76 15.67 -7.00 4.14
CA ILE A 76 14.80 -8.06 3.59
C ILE A 76 13.87 -8.59 4.66
N ARG A 77 14.42 -8.94 5.84
CA ARG A 77 13.64 -9.49 6.95
C ARG A 77 12.53 -8.53 7.40
N MET A 78 12.85 -7.24 7.54
CA MET A 78 11.88 -6.22 7.94
C MET A 78 10.84 -5.95 6.84
N TYR A 79 11.29 -5.83 5.59
CA TYR A 79 10.43 -5.51 4.45
C TYR A 79 9.44 -6.63 4.13
N THR A 80 9.84 -7.89 4.33
CA THR A 80 8.96 -9.06 4.13
C THR A 80 8.23 -9.49 5.41
N ALA A 81 8.42 -8.79 6.52
CA ALA A 81 7.78 -9.15 7.78
C ALA A 81 6.26 -8.98 7.70
N GLY A 82 5.52 -10.03 8.06
CA GLY A 82 4.06 -9.97 8.13
C GLY A 82 3.34 -9.87 6.79
N VAL A 83 4.04 -10.07 5.66
CA VAL A 83 3.43 -10.16 4.32
C VAL A 83 2.45 -11.34 4.28
N ARG A 84 1.30 -11.14 3.60
CA ARG A 84 0.23 -12.13 3.44
C ARG A 84 -0.26 -12.15 2.00
N LEU A 85 -0.49 -13.34 1.47
CA LEU A 85 -1.28 -13.53 0.27
C LEU A 85 -2.76 -13.48 0.66
N VAL A 86 -3.55 -12.67 -0.04
CA VAL A 86 -4.99 -12.52 0.20
C VAL A 86 -5.74 -12.49 -1.12
N ASP A 87 -6.95 -13.03 -1.15
CA ASP A 87 -7.81 -13.06 -2.32
C ASP A 87 -9.08 -12.24 -2.07
N LEU A 88 -9.74 -11.86 -3.17
CA LEU A 88 -11.09 -11.33 -3.13
C LEU A 88 -12.09 -12.46 -2.96
N ASP A 89 -13.05 -12.28 -2.06
CA ASP A 89 -14.20 -13.19 -1.98
C ASP A 89 -15.14 -13.00 -3.18
N SER A 90 -16.18 -13.85 -3.29
CA SER A 90 -17.18 -13.77 -4.37
C SER A 90 -17.95 -12.45 -4.42
N SER A 91 -17.91 -11.64 -3.35
CA SER A 91 -18.50 -10.30 -3.29
C SER A 91 -17.48 -9.20 -3.60
N GLY A 92 -16.25 -9.57 -3.95
CA GLY A 92 -15.14 -8.65 -4.18
C GLY A 92 -14.72 -7.90 -2.91
N ARG A 93 -14.66 -8.59 -1.77
CA ARG A 93 -14.11 -8.08 -0.50
C ARG A 93 -12.80 -8.77 -0.15
N ILE A 94 -11.91 -8.05 0.51
CA ILE A 94 -10.64 -8.54 1.03
C ILE A 94 -10.77 -8.70 2.54
N LEU A 95 -10.30 -9.81 3.09
CA LEU A 95 -10.21 -10.01 4.53
C LEU A 95 -8.88 -9.48 5.06
N ILE A 96 -8.93 -8.50 5.96
CA ILE A 96 -7.75 -8.09 6.73
C ILE A 96 -7.54 -9.08 7.89
N PRO A 97 -6.36 -9.73 8.00
CA PRO A 97 -6.02 -10.58 9.13
C PRO A 97 -6.19 -9.85 10.47
N LYS A 98 -6.72 -10.56 11.48
CA LYS A 98 -7.10 -9.96 12.77
C LYS A 98 -5.95 -9.26 13.50
N ASP A 99 -4.73 -9.74 13.36
CA ASP A 99 -3.53 -9.14 13.96
C ASP A 99 -3.20 -7.79 13.32
N LEU A 100 -3.33 -7.66 12.00
CA LEU A 100 -3.15 -6.40 11.28
C LEU A 100 -4.31 -5.44 11.56
N LEU A 101 -5.54 -5.94 11.59
CA LEU A 101 -6.72 -5.14 11.93
C LEU A 101 -6.56 -4.48 13.31
N LYS A 102 -6.20 -5.26 14.34
CA LYS A 102 -6.01 -4.76 15.70
C LYS A 102 -4.86 -3.77 15.88
N SER A 103 -3.84 -3.85 15.02
CA SER A 103 -2.64 -3.01 15.15
C SER A 103 -2.70 -1.71 14.35
N HIS A 104 -3.51 -1.65 13.29
CA HIS A 104 -3.55 -0.51 12.37
C HIS A 104 -4.91 0.23 12.37
N PHE A 105 -5.95 -0.35 12.95
CA PHE A 105 -7.30 0.22 12.92
C PHE A 105 -7.88 0.31 14.31
N SER A 106 -8.27 1.54 14.69
CA SER A 106 -8.91 1.83 15.96
C SER A 106 -10.43 1.71 15.87
N LYS A 107 -10.97 2.02 14.68
CA LYS A 107 -12.39 2.03 14.35
C LYS A 107 -12.60 1.33 13.00
N ASN A 108 -13.86 1.15 12.63
CA ASN A 108 -14.23 0.53 11.36
C ASN A 108 -14.19 1.49 10.15
N ASN A 109 -13.80 2.77 10.34
CA ASN A 109 -13.71 3.75 9.26
C ASN A 109 -12.33 3.66 8.60
N VAL A 110 -12.32 3.34 7.32
CA VAL A 110 -11.09 3.04 6.57
C VAL A 110 -11.00 3.97 5.38
N VAL A 111 -9.78 4.40 5.04
CA VAL A 111 -9.49 5.09 3.78
C VAL A 111 -8.68 4.14 2.90
N LEU A 112 -9.15 3.92 1.68
CA LEU A 112 -8.40 3.27 0.62
C LEU A 112 -7.88 4.36 -0.31
N THR A 113 -6.56 4.54 -0.39
CA THR A 113 -5.96 5.53 -1.27
C THR A 113 -4.98 4.86 -2.22
N SER A 114 -4.97 5.30 -3.48
CA SER A 114 -4.07 4.75 -4.49
C SER A 114 -2.71 5.40 -4.37
N ALA A 115 -1.65 4.60 -4.40
CA ALA A 115 -0.26 5.05 -4.43
C ALA A 115 0.44 4.45 -5.65
N ILE A 116 0.20 5.05 -6.82
CA ILE A 116 0.74 4.64 -8.13
C ILE A 116 0.26 3.25 -8.54
N ASN A 117 0.93 2.18 -8.12
CA ASN A 117 0.66 0.80 -8.53
C ASN A 117 0.16 -0.10 -7.38
N MET A 118 -0.07 0.48 -6.20
CA MET A 118 -0.60 -0.21 -5.02
C MET A 118 -1.74 0.59 -4.38
N ILE A 119 -2.47 -0.04 -3.46
CA ILE A 119 -3.53 0.59 -2.67
C ILE A 119 -3.07 0.61 -1.22
N GLU A 120 -3.04 1.77 -0.59
CA GLU A 120 -2.85 1.88 0.85
C GLU A 120 -4.19 1.80 1.57
N ILE A 121 -4.20 1.13 2.71
CA ILE A 121 -5.35 0.90 3.57
C ILE A 121 -5.06 1.53 4.93
N TRP A 122 -5.84 2.54 5.28
CA TRP A 122 -5.61 3.37 6.44
C TRP A 122 -6.79 3.38 7.41
N ASP A 123 -6.51 3.50 8.70
CA ASP A 123 -7.48 4.07 9.63
C ASP A 123 -7.71 5.54 9.26
N LYS A 124 -8.98 5.96 9.16
CA LYS A 124 -9.34 7.29 8.65
C LYS A 124 -8.67 8.42 9.44
N GLU A 125 -8.62 8.34 10.77
CA GLU A 125 -8.05 9.40 11.60
C GLU A 125 -6.52 9.48 11.40
N SER A 126 -5.88 8.32 11.26
CA SER A 126 -4.44 8.24 10.97
C SER A 126 -4.10 8.83 9.59
N TYR A 127 -4.92 8.54 8.57
CA TYR A 127 -4.76 9.11 7.23
C TYR A 127 -4.82 10.64 7.26
N GLU A 128 -5.91 11.20 7.80
CA GLU A 128 -6.12 12.65 7.87
C GLU A 128 -5.02 13.35 8.65
N LYS A 129 -4.52 12.73 9.72
CA LYS A 129 -3.40 13.27 10.49
C LYS A 129 -2.11 13.35 9.66
N VAL A 130 -1.83 12.35 8.84
CA VAL A 130 -0.61 12.31 8.01
C VAL A 130 -0.71 13.31 6.86
N ILE A 131 -1.83 13.32 6.12
CA ILE A 131 -1.96 14.18 4.93
C ILE A 131 -2.11 15.66 5.26
N ASN A 132 -2.63 15.99 6.46
CA ASN A 132 -2.77 17.37 6.93
C ASN A 132 -1.67 17.75 7.94
N SER A 133 -0.60 16.97 8.05
CA SER A 133 0.49 17.26 8.99
C SER A 133 1.21 18.54 8.60
N SER A 134 1.27 19.51 9.51
CA SER A 134 2.03 20.75 9.34
C SER A 134 3.54 20.57 9.45
N ASP A 135 4.00 19.39 9.89
CA ASP A 135 5.43 19.11 10.06
C ASP A 135 6.17 18.95 8.72
N ILE A 136 5.43 18.79 7.62
CA ILE A 136 5.97 18.67 6.27
C ILE A 136 5.53 19.89 5.48
N ASP A 137 6.47 20.76 5.13
CA ASP A 137 6.23 21.80 4.14
C ASP A 137 6.13 21.13 2.76
N PHE A 138 4.90 20.89 2.31
CA PHE A 138 4.65 20.22 1.04
C PHE A 138 5.19 21.00 -0.16
N ALA A 139 5.27 22.33 -0.08
CA ALA A 139 5.82 23.13 -1.17
C ALA A 139 7.33 22.94 -1.28
N ASP A 140 8.05 23.03 -0.17
CA ASP A 140 9.51 22.78 -0.12
C ASP A 140 9.84 21.33 -0.50
N LEU A 141 9.09 20.35 0.02
CA LEU A 141 9.26 18.95 -0.36
C LEU A 141 9.03 18.74 -1.86
N SER A 142 8.02 19.40 -2.43
CA SER A 142 7.74 19.33 -3.87
C SER A 142 8.89 19.89 -4.68
N GLU A 143 9.49 21.01 -4.27
CA GLU A 143 10.65 21.60 -4.92
C GLU A 143 11.89 20.69 -4.82
N GLN A 144 12.16 20.12 -3.65
CA GLN A 144 13.30 19.22 -3.47
C GLN A 144 13.20 17.95 -4.32
N VAL A 145 12.00 17.39 -4.46
CA VAL A 145 11.77 16.14 -5.19
C VAL A 145 11.61 16.36 -6.69
N MET A 146 10.88 17.40 -7.10
CA MET A 146 10.52 17.65 -8.50
C MET A 146 11.29 18.81 -9.15
N GLY A 147 11.75 19.78 -8.37
CA GLY A 147 12.39 21.01 -8.86
C GLY A 147 13.83 20.81 -9.34
N ASN A 148 14.58 19.88 -8.75
CA ASN A 148 15.98 19.61 -9.11
C ASN A 148 16.17 18.46 -10.11
N GLN A 149 15.17 18.15 -10.93
CA GLN A 149 15.35 17.20 -12.04
C GLN A 149 16.11 17.83 -13.22
N GLU A 150 17.31 18.36 -12.98
CA GLU A 150 18.32 18.47 -14.03
C GLU A 150 18.93 17.08 -14.24
N ASN A 151 18.31 16.26 -15.10
CA ASN A 151 19.01 15.40 -16.08
C ASN A 151 18.04 14.54 -16.90
N ASN A 152 18.15 14.72 -18.23
CA ASN A 152 17.70 13.89 -19.36
C ASN A 152 16.38 14.29 -20.05
N VAL A 153 16.30 15.55 -20.51
CA VAL A 153 15.65 15.86 -21.80
C VAL A 153 16.74 16.09 -22.84
N SER A 154 17.27 14.98 -23.37
CA SER A 154 17.77 14.79 -24.74
C SER A 154 18.31 13.37 -24.88
#